data_AF-A0A919Y878-F1
#
_entry.id   AF-A0A919Y878-F1
#
_cell.length_a   1.000
_cell.length_b   1.000
_cell.length_c   1.000
_cell.angle_alpha   90.00
_cell.angle_beta   90.00
_cell.angle_gamma   90.00
#
_symmetry.space_group_name_H-M   'P 1'
#
loop_
_entity.id
_entity.type
_entity.pdbx_description
1 polymer ?
#
loop_
_entity_poly.entity_id
_entity_poly.type
_entity_poly.pdbx_seq_one_letter_code
_entity_poly.pdbx_strand_id
1 'polypeptide(L)'
;MGILDGNPKDEPMHYGEVFSVWEASKMAKGTVSCYQAYLNHAGDKGLKKILEDLIDQAKLEIKECDTLLTDNGIAPAPILPERPDAKLEDIPVGARFADPEIAAKIAVETAAGLVACSSVIGQCIREDIGALFLKYHATKAAIGLRILQMSKEKGWLIPPPLHVRRPEEE
;
A
#
# COMPACT_ATOMS: atom_id res chain seq x y z
N MET A 1 -19.03 8.29 34.00
CA MET A 1 -19.14 7.76 32.63
C MET A 1 -18.36 8.70 31.76
N GLY A 2 -17.26 8.19 31.20
CA GLY A 2 -16.41 8.98 30.31
C GLY A 2 -17.11 9.13 28.96
N ILE A 3 -16.66 10.04 28.13
CA ILE A 3 -17.16 10.20 26.76
C ILE A 3 -16.88 8.97 25.86
N LEU A 4 -16.14 7.96 26.34
CA LEU A 4 -15.58 6.83 25.59
C LEU A 4 -15.86 5.45 26.25
N ASP A 5 -17.03 5.26 26.88
CA ASP A 5 -17.38 3.99 27.56
C ASP A 5 -18.39 3.12 26.78
N GLY A 6 -18.61 3.45 25.50
CA GLY A 6 -19.61 2.83 24.62
C GLY A 6 -19.04 2.04 23.44
N ASN A 7 -19.83 1.90 22.38
CA ASN A 7 -19.38 1.33 21.11
C ASN A 7 -18.50 2.37 20.37
N PRO A 8 -17.23 2.08 20.04
CA PRO A 8 -16.30 3.06 19.47
C PRO A 8 -16.80 3.72 18.18
N LYS A 9 -17.70 3.06 17.45
CA LYS A 9 -18.27 3.59 16.22
C LYS A 9 -19.22 4.76 16.43
N ASP A 10 -19.76 4.90 17.64
CA ASP A 10 -20.66 5.99 18.01
C ASP A 10 -19.87 7.22 18.51
N GLU A 11 -18.55 7.08 18.69
CA GLU A 11 -17.66 8.14 19.11
C GLU A 11 -17.23 9.02 17.91
N PRO A 12 -17.08 10.34 18.11
CA PRO A 12 -16.62 11.23 17.06
C PRO A 12 -15.16 10.93 16.71
N MET A 13 -14.84 10.95 15.42
CA MET A 13 -13.45 10.93 14.96
C MET A 13 -12.75 12.23 15.36
N HIS A 14 -11.54 12.15 15.90
CA HIS A 14 -10.71 13.36 16.05
C HIS A 14 -10.12 13.77 14.68
N TYR A 15 -9.67 15.02 14.56
CA TYR A 15 -9.18 15.57 13.27
C TYR A 15 -8.02 14.78 12.65
N GLY A 16 -7.20 14.12 13.48
CA GLY A 16 -6.12 13.24 13.01
C GLY A 16 -6.65 11.98 12.34
N GLU A 17 -7.61 11.30 12.96
CA GLU A 17 -8.33 10.17 12.35
C GLU A 17 -9.02 10.57 11.04
N VAL A 18 -9.74 11.71 11.05
CA VAL A 18 -10.43 12.23 9.85
C VAL A 18 -9.44 12.40 8.71
N PHE A 19 -8.33 13.12 8.96
CA PHE A 19 -7.33 13.36 7.93
C PHE A 19 -6.65 12.07 7.48
N SER A 20 -6.28 11.18 8.40
CA SER A 20 -5.56 9.96 8.06
C SER A 20 -6.40 8.92 7.32
N VAL A 21 -7.68 8.76 7.66
CA VAL A 21 -8.59 7.90 6.88
C VAL A 21 -8.81 8.49 5.49
N TRP A 22 -9.00 9.81 5.39
CA TRP A 22 -9.13 10.52 4.13
C TRP A 22 -7.87 10.37 3.26
N GLU A 23 -6.70 10.54 3.85
CA GLU A 23 -5.41 10.39 3.18
C GLU A 23 -5.19 8.95 2.71
N ALA A 24 -5.50 7.96 3.55
CA ALA A 24 -5.40 6.54 3.18
C ALA A 24 -6.29 6.20 1.97
N SER A 25 -7.54 6.66 1.97
CA SER A 25 -8.45 6.53 0.83
C SER A 25 -7.86 7.18 -0.44
N LYS A 26 -7.40 8.43 -0.34
CA LYS A 26 -6.80 9.17 -1.45
C LYS A 26 -5.57 8.46 -2.00
N MET A 27 -4.70 7.94 -1.13
CA MET A 27 -3.48 7.25 -1.53
C MET A 27 -3.82 5.90 -2.17
N ALA A 28 -4.77 5.13 -1.64
CA ALA A 28 -5.20 3.88 -2.23
C ALA A 28 -5.80 4.06 -3.64
N LYS A 29 -6.56 5.14 -3.89
CA LYS A 29 -7.03 5.52 -5.25
C LYS A 29 -5.86 5.80 -6.21
N GLY A 30 -4.85 6.52 -5.73
CA GLY A 30 -3.60 6.74 -6.48
C GLY A 30 -2.87 5.43 -6.79
N THR A 31 -2.76 4.53 -5.80
CA THR A 31 -2.16 3.21 -5.94
C THR A 31 -2.84 2.39 -7.02
N VAL A 32 -4.18 2.29 -7.01
CA VAL A 32 -4.93 1.57 -8.07
C VAL A 32 -4.58 2.12 -9.45
N SER A 33 -4.63 3.45 -9.64
CA SER A 33 -4.34 4.05 -10.94
C SER A 33 -2.88 3.82 -11.39
N CYS A 34 -1.91 3.98 -10.49
CA CYS A 34 -0.50 3.77 -10.82
C CYS A 34 -0.19 2.29 -11.08
N TYR A 35 -0.73 1.38 -10.29
CA TYR A 35 -0.42 -0.04 -10.41
C TYR A 35 -1.12 -0.69 -11.60
N GLN A 36 -2.29 -0.20 -12.01
CA GLN A 36 -2.86 -0.56 -13.32
C GLN A 36 -1.94 -0.16 -14.48
N ALA A 37 -1.27 1.01 -14.40
CA ALA A 37 -0.26 1.37 -15.38
C ALA A 37 0.91 0.40 -15.32
N TYR A 38 1.48 0.14 -14.14
CA TYR A 38 2.57 -0.81 -14.00
C TYR A 38 2.21 -2.22 -14.50
N LEU A 39 0.96 -2.66 -14.36
CA LEU A 39 0.49 -3.94 -14.87
C LEU A 39 0.59 -4.02 -16.41
N ASN A 40 0.29 -2.92 -17.10
CA ASN A 40 0.49 -2.77 -18.54
C ASN A 40 1.98 -2.76 -18.93
N HIS A 41 2.85 -2.19 -18.09
CA HIS A 41 4.30 -2.10 -18.32
C HIS A 41 5.09 -3.36 -17.94
N ALA A 42 4.53 -4.21 -17.08
CA ALA A 42 5.23 -5.39 -16.57
C ALA A 42 5.30 -6.52 -17.62
N GLY A 43 6.45 -7.17 -17.72
CA GLY A 43 6.65 -8.40 -18.50
C GLY A 43 6.63 -9.67 -17.65
N ASP A 44 7.20 -9.63 -16.46
CA ASP A 44 7.29 -10.78 -15.55
C ASP A 44 5.94 -11.14 -14.90
N LYS A 45 5.62 -12.44 -14.93
CA LYS A 45 4.35 -12.97 -14.39
C LYS A 45 4.26 -12.89 -12.87
N GLY A 46 5.38 -13.06 -12.17
CA GLY A 46 5.44 -12.95 -10.71
C GLY A 46 5.20 -11.52 -10.25
N LEU A 47 5.80 -10.55 -10.95
CA LEU A 47 5.55 -9.13 -10.73
C LEU A 47 4.08 -8.75 -10.95
N LYS A 48 3.48 -9.22 -12.07
CA LYS A 48 2.04 -8.98 -12.33
C LYS A 48 1.16 -9.51 -11.21
N LYS A 49 1.42 -10.72 -10.73
CA LYS A 49 0.68 -11.33 -9.60
C LYS A 49 0.73 -10.45 -8.35
N ILE A 50 1.89 -9.91 -8.02
CA ILE A 50 2.05 -9.01 -6.86
C ILE A 50 1.32 -7.68 -7.09
N LEU A 51 1.38 -7.12 -8.30
CA LEU A 51 0.63 -5.90 -8.65
C LEU A 51 -0.88 -6.11 -8.51
N GLU A 52 -1.41 -7.24 -8.96
CA GLU A 52 -2.81 -7.62 -8.78
C GLU A 52 -3.19 -7.68 -7.30
N ASP A 53 -2.39 -8.38 -6.47
CA ASP A 53 -2.63 -8.47 -5.02
C ASP A 53 -2.61 -7.08 -4.34
N LEU A 54 -1.72 -6.19 -4.77
CA LEU A 54 -1.64 -4.82 -4.27
C LEU A 54 -2.84 -3.96 -4.72
N ILE A 55 -3.31 -4.13 -5.96
CA ILE A 55 -4.50 -3.45 -6.48
C ILE A 55 -5.74 -3.90 -5.71
N ASP A 56 -5.88 -5.20 -5.44
CA ASP A 56 -7.00 -5.73 -4.68
C ASP A 56 -7.01 -5.22 -3.23
N GLN A 57 -5.83 -5.20 -2.59
CA GLN A 57 -5.69 -4.60 -1.27
C GLN A 57 -6.04 -3.10 -1.28
N ALA A 58 -5.60 -2.35 -2.29
CA ALA A 58 -5.94 -0.93 -2.41
C ALA A 58 -7.44 -0.72 -2.65
N LYS A 59 -8.10 -1.54 -3.47
CA LYS A 59 -9.57 -1.49 -3.66
C LYS A 59 -10.34 -1.77 -2.38
N LEU A 60 -9.86 -2.70 -1.56
CA LEU A 60 -10.43 -2.96 -0.23
C LEU A 60 -10.28 -1.73 0.67
N GLU A 61 -9.08 -1.14 0.74
CA GLU A 61 -8.79 0.07 1.52
C GLU A 61 -9.69 1.23 1.10
N ILE A 62 -9.88 1.45 -0.21
CA ILE A 62 -10.80 2.46 -0.75
C ILE A 62 -12.21 2.24 -0.22
N LYS A 63 -12.73 1.02 -0.37
CA LYS A 63 -14.11 0.69 0.04
C LYS A 63 -14.32 0.92 1.53
N GLU A 64 -13.45 0.37 2.36
CA GLU A 64 -13.58 0.43 3.82
C GLU A 64 -13.37 1.88 4.33
N CYS A 65 -12.38 2.62 3.82
CA CYS A 65 -12.14 4.02 4.22
C CYS A 65 -13.22 4.98 3.70
N ASP A 66 -13.69 4.85 2.45
CA ASP A 66 -14.75 5.71 1.91
C ASP A 66 -16.07 5.50 2.64
N THR A 67 -16.38 4.26 3.01
CA THR A 67 -17.55 3.95 3.84
C THR A 67 -17.43 4.64 5.20
N LEU A 68 -16.29 4.47 5.87
CA LEU A 68 -16.03 5.11 7.17
C LEU A 68 -16.15 6.64 7.10
N LEU A 69 -15.60 7.28 6.07
CA LEU A 69 -15.72 8.73 5.88
C LEU A 69 -17.16 9.16 5.65
N THR A 70 -17.86 8.46 4.75
CA THR A 70 -19.24 8.80 4.38
C THR A 70 -20.21 8.63 5.55
N ASP A 71 -20.07 7.55 6.33
CA ASP A 71 -20.86 7.29 7.53
C ASP A 71 -20.67 8.37 8.61
N ASN A 72 -19.52 9.05 8.61
CA ASN A 72 -19.22 10.18 9.50
C ASN A 72 -19.44 11.55 8.82
N GLY A 73 -20.14 11.61 7.69
CA GLY A 73 -20.48 12.85 7.00
C GLY A 73 -19.30 13.57 6.33
N ILE A 74 -18.18 12.88 6.12
CA ILE A 74 -16.98 13.42 5.50
C ILE A 74 -16.91 12.94 4.05
N ALA A 75 -16.69 13.86 3.12
CA ALA A 75 -16.54 13.51 1.72
C ALA A 75 -15.16 12.85 1.46
N PRO A 76 -15.12 11.64 0.88
CA PRO A 76 -13.87 11.04 0.44
C PRO A 76 -13.29 11.78 -0.78
N ALA A 77 -12.00 11.55 -1.06
CA ALA A 77 -11.38 12.04 -2.29
C ALA A 77 -12.07 11.44 -3.54
N PRO A 78 -12.11 12.16 -4.68
CA PRO A 78 -12.71 11.63 -5.91
C PRO A 78 -11.95 10.41 -6.41
N ILE A 79 -12.67 9.45 -7.01
CA ILE A 79 -12.05 8.28 -7.64
C ILE A 79 -11.35 8.67 -8.95
N LEU A 80 -10.22 8.02 -9.24
CA LEU A 80 -9.52 8.18 -10.50
C LEU A 80 -10.11 7.22 -11.55
N PRO A 81 -10.09 7.59 -12.85
CA PRO A 81 -10.57 6.70 -13.91
C PRO A 81 -9.70 5.44 -14.00
N GLU A 82 -10.33 4.31 -14.32
CA GLU A 82 -9.62 3.08 -14.62
C GLU A 82 -8.77 3.25 -15.88
N ARG A 83 -7.59 2.64 -15.89
CA ARG A 83 -6.73 2.62 -17.07
C ARG A 83 -7.15 1.50 -18.01
N PRO A 84 -7.24 1.76 -19.33
CA PRO A 84 -7.45 0.70 -20.30
C PRO A 84 -6.24 -0.23 -20.37
N ASP A 85 -6.50 -1.48 -20.74
CA ASP A 85 -5.45 -2.45 -21.03
C ASP A 85 -4.58 -1.96 -22.19
N ALA A 86 -3.28 -2.17 -22.09
CA ALA A 86 -2.32 -1.90 -23.16
C ALA A 86 -1.41 -3.11 -23.39
N LYS A 87 -1.08 -3.37 -24.66
CA LYS A 87 -0.10 -4.40 -24.99
C LYS A 87 1.30 -3.88 -24.73
N LEU A 88 2.14 -4.73 -24.16
CA LEU A 88 3.48 -4.39 -23.74
C LEU A 88 4.37 -3.95 -24.92
N GLU A 89 4.19 -4.59 -26.08
CA GLU A 89 4.88 -4.30 -27.33
C GLU A 89 4.50 -2.96 -27.97
N ASP A 90 3.33 -2.41 -27.62
CA ASP A 90 2.85 -1.13 -28.15
C ASP A 90 3.41 0.08 -27.35
N ILE A 91 4.05 -0.17 -26.20
CA ILE A 91 4.62 0.88 -25.35
C ILE A 91 6.00 1.29 -25.89
N PRO A 92 6.20 2.57 -26.28
CA PRO A 92 7.50 3.03 -26.73
C PRO A 92 8.60 2.76 -25.69
N VAL A 93 9.75 2.24 -26.13
CA VAL A 93 10.84 1.80 -25.24
C VAL A 93 11.27 2.90 -24.27
N GLY A 94 11.38 4.15 -24.72
CA GLY A 94 11.75 5.29 -23.86
C GLY A 94 10.68 5.72 -22.85
N ALA A 95 9.44 5.22 -22.96
CA ALA A 95 8.34 5.48 -22.04
C ALA A 95 8.02 4.26 -21.16
N ARG A 96 8.68 3.12 -21.38
CA ARG A 96 8.39 1.87 -20.68
C ARG A 96 9.15 1.79 -19.36
N PHE A 97 8.41 1.61 -18.27
CA PHE A 97 9.01 1.17 -17.01
C PHE A 97 9.44 -0.30 -17.10
N ALA A 98 10.67 -0.59 -16.68
CA ALA A 98 11.20 -1.94 -16.66
C ALA A 98 10.79 -2.69 -15.38
N ASP A 99 10.69 -4.02 -15.45
CA ASP A 99 10.29 -4.87 -14.30
C ASP A 99 11.11 -4.60 -13.01
N PRO A 100 12.46 -4.44 -13.07
CA PRO A 100 13.24 -4.12 -11.86
C PRO A 100 12.89 -2.74 -11.26
N GLU A 101 12.57 -1.76 -12.10
CA GLU A 101 12.20 -0.41 -11.66
C GLU A 101 10.83 -0.43 -10.98
N ILE A 102 9.87 -1.14 -11.57
CA ILE A 102 8.55 -1.35 -10.99
C ILE A 102 8.67 -2.08 -9.66
N ALA A 103 9.44 -3.17 -9.61
CA ALA A 103 9.66 -3.96 -8.39
C ALA A 103 10.26 -3.12 -7.25
N ALA A 104 11.27 -2.30 -7.55
CA ALA A 104 11.84 -1.37 -6.59
C ALA A 104 10.81 -0.33 -6.12
N LYS A 105 10.01 0.21 -7.04
CA LYS A 105 9.00 1.23 -6.73
C LYS A 105 7.89 0.71 -5.82
N ILE A 106 7.34 -0.47 -6.12
CA ILE A 106 6.31 -1.08 -5.26
C ILE A 106 6.88 -1.49 -3.89
N ALA A 107 8.18 -1.84 -3.80
CA ALA A 107 8.82 -2.12 -2.52
C ALA A 107 8.88 -0.85 -1.63
N VAL A 108 9.29 0.28 -2.21
CA VAL A 108 9.35 1.57 -1.51
C VAL A 108 7.97 2.02 -1.07
N GLU A 109 6.96 1.94 -1.95
CA GLU A 109 5.59 2.36 -1.62
C GLU A 109 4.94 1.45 -0.58
N THR A 110 5.21 0.14 -0.63
CA THR A 110 4.73 -0.80 0.40
C THR A 110 5.36 -0.49 1.76
N ALA A 111 6.66 -0.18 1.80
CA ALA A 111 7.34 0.24 3.03
C ALA A 111 6.78 1.57 3.59
N ALA A 112 6.53 2.55 2.73
CA ALA A 112 5.88 3.81 3.13
C ALA A 112 4.47 3.57 3.69
N GLY A 113 3.70 2.66 3.07
CA GLY A 113 2.37 2.26 3.55
C GLY A 113 2.40 1.59 4.92
N LEU A 114 3.43 0.79 5.22
CA LEU A 114 3.62 0.19 6.55
C LEU A 114 3.81 1.27 7.63
N VAL A 115 4.74 2.21 7.38
CA VAL A 115 4.99 3.33 8.30
C VAL A 115 3.72 4.14 8.53
N ALA A 116 3.00 4.47 7.45
CA ALA A 116 1.74 5.21 7.54
C ALA A 116 0.71 4.47 8.40
N CYS A 117 0.52 3.16 8.20
CA CYS A 117 -0.40 2.37 9.03
C CYS A 117 0.00 2.40 10.51
N SER A 118 1.29 2.22 10.82
CA SER A 118 1.77 2.29 12.21
C SER A 118 1.53 3.66 12.85
N SER A 119 1.76 4.74 12.10
CA SER A 119 1.47 6.10 12.58
C SER A 119 -0.01 6.29 12.88
N VAL A 120 -0.91 5.79 12.02
CA VAL A 120 -2.35 5.88 12.25
C VAL A 120 -2.77 5.09 13.49
N ILE A 121 -2.29 3.84 13.63
CA ILE A 121 -2.58 2.99 14.80
C ILE A 121 -2.20 3.71 16.10
N GLY A 122 -1.03 4.37 16.13
CA GLY A 122 -0.52 5.02 17.34
C GLY A 122 -1.24 6.31 17.73
N GLN A 123 -1.97 6.96 16.82
CA GLN A 123 -2.69 8.21 17.08
C GLN A 123 -4.20 8.03 17.25
N CYS A 124 -4.78 6.91 16.81
CA CYS A 124 -6.21 6.64 16.93
C CYS A 124 -6.65 6.54 18.39
N ILE A 125 -7.82 7.10 18.68
CA ILE A 125 -8.55 6.88 19.93
C ILE A 125 -9.72 5.92 19.71
N ARG A 126 -10.30 5.91 18.50
CA ARG A 126 -11.31 4.94 18.11
C ARG A 126 -10.68 3.59 17.78
N GLU A 127 -11.02 2.56 18.56
CA GLU A 127 -10.41 1.24 18.42
C GLU A 127 -10.76 0.57 17.08
N ASP A 128 -11.92 0.87 16.49
CA ASP A 128 -12.31 0.31 15.19
C ASP A 128 -11.41 0.80 14.05
N ILE A 129 -10.96 2.06 14.10
CA ILE A 129 -10.03 2.63 13.12
C ILE A 129 -8.63 2.05 13.34
N GLY A 130 -8.16 2.01 14.59
CA GLY A 130 -6.87 1.38 14.91
C GLY A 130 -6.80 -0.08 14.45
N ALA A 131 -7.86 -0.86 14.69
CA ALA A 131 -7.96 -2.25 14.24
C ALA A 131 -7.98 -2.37 12.70
N LEU A 132 -8.63 -1.45 12.00
CA LEU A 132 -8.67 -1.41 10.54
C LEU A 132 -7.26 -1.21 9.96
N PHE A 133 -6.50 -0.24 10.46
CA PHE A 133 -5.13 0.00 9.99
C PHE A 133 -4.15 -1.09 10.42
N LEU A 134 -4.41 -1.79 11.54
CA LEU A 134 -3.64 -2.98 11.93
C LEU A 134 -3.80 -4.11 10.91
N LYS A 135 -5.03 -4.35 10.44
CA LYS A 135 -5.32 -5.33 9.37
C LYS A 135 -4.56 -4.96 8.08
N TYR A 136 -4.61 -3.69 7.66
CA TYR A 136 -3.87 -3.24 6.48
C TYR A 136 -2.36 -3.41 6.64
N HIS A 137 -1.82 -3.03 7.80
CA HIS A 137 -0.41 -3.20 8.11
C HIS A 137 0.02 -4.67 7.97
N ALA A 138 -0.74 -5.60 8.55
CA ALA A 138 -0.45 -7.03 8.47
C ALA A 138 -0.43 -7.54 7.01
N THR A 139 -1.43 -7.17 6.21
CA THR A 139 -1.48 -7.56 4.79
C THR A 139 -0.31 -6.95 4.00
N LYS A 140 -0.03 -5.66 4.16
CA LYS A 140 1.10 -4.99 3.49
C LYS A 140 2.44 -5.59 3.90
N ALA A 141 2.60 -6.03 5.14
CA ALA A 141 3.83 -6.68 5.61
C ALA A 141 4.05 -8.03 4.92
N ALA A 142 2.98 -8.83 4.79
CA ALA A 142 3.02 -10.09 4.06
C ALA A 142 3.36 -9.90 2.57
N ILE A 143 2.75 -8.89 1.91
CA ILE A 143 3.06 -8.55 0.53
C ILE A 143 4.50 -8.04 0.39
N GLY A 144 4.97 -7.20 1.32
CA GLY A 144 6.35 -6.70 1.35
C GLY A 144 7.39 -7.81 1.40
N LEU A 145 7.15 -8.87 2.19
CA LEU A 145 8.00 -10.05 2.21
C LEU A 145 8.04 -10.75 0.84
N ARG A 146 6.89 -10.89 0.16
CA ARG A 146 6.81 -11.49 -1.17
C ARG A 146 7.54 -10.65 -2.22
N ILE A 147 7.45 -9.32 -2.15
CA ILE A 147 8.22 -8.41 -3.02
C ILE A 147 9.73 -8.63 -2.83
N LEU A 148 10.20 -8.73 -1.58
CA LEU A 148 11.60 -9.00 -1.27
C LEU A 148 12.06 -10.36 -1.81
N GLN A 149 11.26 -11.41 -1.61
CA GLN A 149 11.56 -12.75 -2.12
C GLN A 149 11.67 -12.77 -3.65
N MET A 150 10.69 -12.19 -4.35
CA MET A 150 10.72 -12.06 -5.80
C MET A 150 11.95 -11.27 -6.27
N SER A 151 12.25 -10.14 -5.63
CA SER A 151 13.38 -9.29 -6.02
C SER A 151 14.73 -10.01 -5.85
N LYS A 152 14.86 -10.88 -4.84
CA LYS A 152 16.03 -11.74 -4.66
C LYS A 152 16.10 -12.83 -5.72
N GLU A 153 15.01 -13.55 -5.94
CA GLU A 153 14.92 -14.64 -6.93
C GLU A 153 15.26 -14.16 -8.35
N LYS A 154 14.78 -12.97 -8.71
CA LYS A 154 14.97 -12.38 -10.04
C LYS A 154 16.27 -11.60 -10.21
N GLY A 155 17.06 -11.44 -9.15
CA GLY A 155 18.29 -10.64 -9.17
C GLY A 155 18.06 -9.14 -9.35
N TRP A 156 16.87 -8.64 -8.99
CA TRP A 156 16.52 -7.21 -9.08
C TRP A 156 16.90 -6.42 -7.82
N LEU A 157 17.13 -7.12 -6.70
CA LEU A 157 17.60 -6.50 -5.48
C LEU A 157 19.04 -6.00 -5.66
N ILE A 158 19.23 -4.70 -5.55
CA ILE A 158 20.56 -4.10 -5.46
C ILE A 158 21.05 -4.30 -4.01
N PRO A 159 22.11 -5.11 -3.78
CA PRO A 159 22.58 -5.36 -2.43
C PRO A 159 23.18 -4.07 -1.84
N PRO A 160 22.77 -3.65 -0.64
CA PRO A 160 23.49 -2.60 0.07
C PRO A 160 24.87 -3.12 0.50
N PRO A 161 25.77 -2.24 0.97
CA PRO A 161 27.02 -2.68 1.60
C PRO A 161 26.77 -3.75 2.66
N LEU A 162 27.44 -4.90 2.52
CA LEU A 162 27.25 -6.05 3.40
C LEU A 162 28.36 -6.07 4.46
N HIS A 163 27.97 -6.11 5.73
CA HIS A 163 28.91 -6.34 6.82
C HIS A 163 29.23 -7.83 6.90
N VAL A 164 30.43 -8.22 6.43
CA VAL A 164 30.91 -9.60 6.49
C VAL A 164 31.71 -9.79 7.77
N ARG A 165 31.24 -10.64 8.68
CA ARG A 165 32.09 -11.15 9.76
C ARG A 165 33.12 -12.08 9.14
N ARG A 166 34.40 -11.72 9.23
CA ARG A 166 35.49 -12.63 8.89
C ARG A 166 35.62 -13.65 10.03
N PRO A 167 35.89 -14.93 9.74
CA PRO A 167 36.32 -15.87 10.77
C PRO A 167 37.52 -15.29 11.52
N GLU A 168 37.55 -15.40 12.84
CA GLU A 168 38.77 -15.12 13.61
C GLU A 168 39.82 -16.15 13.18
N GLU A 169 41.02 -15.68 12.83
CA GLU A 169 42.16 -16.56 12.57
C GLU A 169 42.54 -17.22 13.92
N GLU A 170 42.33 -18.54 14.04
CA GLU A 170 42.81 -19.36 15.18
C GLU A 170 44.35 -19.46 15.20
#